data_AF-A0A5C9EFW1-F1
#
_entry.id   AF-A0A5C9EFW1-F1
#
_cell.length_a   1.000
_cell.length_b   1.000
_cell.length_c   1.000
_cell.angle_alpha   90.00
_cell.angle_beta   90.00
_cell.angle_gamma   90.00
#
_symmetry.space_group_name_H-M   'P 1'
#
loop_
_entity.id
_entity.type
_entity.pdbx_description
1 polymer ?
#
loop_
_entity_poly.entity_id
_entity_poly.type
_entity_poly.pdbx_seq_one_letter_code
_entity_poly.pdbx_strand_id
1 'polypeptide(L)'
;MLEQHNINNYFQEFGNKMHTVAILSIIGIFITPLQFIAFIYLLLAIGKIKKANYDLNNPHLRNFRSKFISSLFIRIIGTILWVLLTAFVVFLFILPNFGIMAGEFDPSYPPHFGIPLWSMITAIVVLLVVEIIIILISGILGMTAWDELKRFLEDNREFFPPWTIDDAIEGAENLKTASFLYAIGFLIIPLIIGLIFQIMGYFKVAKLRNINHSYMQTRKESYEYEPREYRTPQHVKTPHKPQEPRQDRYRTIKDQPETEQTSGMNYCYSCGNRLRGNERFCSECGAQLRE
;
A
#
# COMPACT_ATOMS: atom_id res chain seq x y z
N MET A 1 21.60 11.55 -3.22
CA MET A 1 20.62 12.60 -2.83
C MET A 1 19.68 12.99 -3.96
N LEU A 2 20.15 13.35 -5.17
CA LEU A 2 19.26 13.71 -6.29
C LEU A 2 18.32 12.56 -6.71
N GLU A 3 18.82 11.34 -6.69
CA GLU A 3 18.06 10.14 -7.05
C GLU A 3 16.89 9.86 -6.09
N GLN A 4 17.12 10.00 -4.78
CA GLN A 4 16.10 9.82 -3.75
C GLN A 4 14.98 10.88 -3.83
N HIS A 5 15.33 12.11 -4.22
CA HIS A 5 14.33 13.17 -4.43
C HIS A 5 13.37 12.82 -5.58
N ASN A 6 13.88 12.27 -6.69
CA ASN A 6 13.06 11.87 -7.83
C ASN A 6 12.11 10.71 -7.46
N ILE A 7 12.61 9.73 -6.73
CA ILE A 7 11.82 8.57 -6.27
C ILE A 7 10.66 9.02 -5.39
N ASN A 8 10.92 9.88 -4.40
CA ASN A 8 9.89 10.41 -3.50
C ASN A 8 8.80 11.18 -4.27
N ASN A 9 9.20 11.96 -5.28
CA ASN A 9 8.26 12.67 -6.13
C ASN A 9 7.34 11.70 -6.89
N TYR A 10 7.85 10.58 -7.41
CA TYR A 10 7.01 9.59 -8.10
C TYR A 10 6.00 8.91 -7.18
N PHE A 11 6.40 8.55 -5.95
CA PHE A 11 5.47 7.97 -4.97
C PHE A 11 4.47 8.99 -4.43
N GLN A 12 4.87 10.26 -4.28
CA GLN A 12 3.95 11.33 -3.95
C GLN A 12 2.89 11.52 -5.04
N GLU A 13 3.30 11.58 -6.31
CA GLU A 13 2.38 11.70 -7.43
C GLU A 13 1.47 10.47 -7.55
N PHE A 14 2.01 9.27 -7.33
CA PHE A 14 1.21 8.04 -7.25
C PHE A 14 0.13 8.15 -6.16
N GLY A 15 0.51 8.52 -4.93
CA GLY A 15 -0.42 8.71 -3.82
C GLY A 15 -1.50 9.77 -4.10
N ASN A 16 -1.12 10.88 -4.75
CA ASN A 16 -2.07 11.91 -5.19
C ASN A 16 -3.11 11.36 -6.16
N LYS A 17 -2.69 10.56 -7.16
CA LYS A 17 -3.62 9.93 -8.10
C LYS A 17 -4.50 8.89 -7.41
N MET A 18 -3.94 8.09 -6.51
CA MET A 18 -4.71 7.12 -5.72
C MET A 18 -5.77 7.79 -4.83
N HIS A 19 -5.49 8.98 -4.28
CA HIS A 19 -6.50 9.77 -3.55
C HIS A 19 -7.68 10.15 -4.46
N THR A 20 -7.38 10.63 -5.67
CA THR A 20 -8.42 10.96 -6.65
C THR A 20 -9.22 9.72 -7.04
N VAL A 21 -8.56 8.58 -7.26
CA VAL A 21 -9.23 7.29 -7.53
C VAL A 21 -10.17 6.93 -6.38
N ALA A 22 -9.74 7.04 -5.13
CA ALA A 22 -10.57 6.73 -3.96
C ALA A 22 -11.87 7.56 -3.92
N ILE A 23 -11.76 8.88 -4.11
CA ILE A 23 -12.93 9.78 -4.15
C ILE A 23 -13.85 9.44 -5.32
N LEU A 24 -13.28 9.26 -6.52
CA LEU A 24 -14.07 8.94 -7.72
C LEU A 24 -14.73 7.56 -7.60
N SER A 25 -14.10 6.59 -6.92
CA SER A 25 -14.71 5.29 -6.67
C SER A 25 -15.93 5.39 -5.76
N ILE A 26 -15.93 6.25 -4.73
CA ILE A 26 -17.10 6.48 -3.88
C ILE A 26 -18.24 7.12 -4.69
N ILE A 27 -17.97 8.23 -5.37
CA ILE A 27 -19.00 8.97 -6.12
C ILE A 27 -19.49 8.13 -7.31
N GLY A 28 -18.59 7.39 -7.94
CA GLY A 28 -18.88 6.53 -9.08
C GLY A 28 -19.74 5.31 -8.77
N ILE A 29 -20.05 5.02 -7.50
CA ILE A 29 -21.06 4.02 -7.15
C ILE A 29 -22.43 4.43 -7.71
N PHE A 30 -22.73 5.73 -7.69
CA PHE A 30 -24.00 6.28 -8.15
C PHE A 30 -23.94 6.79 -9.59
N ILE A 31 -22.73 7.05 -10.12
CA ILE A 31 -22.53 7.70 -11.42
C ILE A 31 -21.54 6.88 -12.26
N THR A 32 -22.06 5.95 -13.06
CA THR A 32 -21.27 5.02 -13.89
C THR A 32 -20.19 5.71 -14.75
N PRO A 33 -20.44 6.85 -15.42
CA PRO A 33 -19.39 7.53 -16.19
C PRO A 33 -18.16 7.94 -15.37
N LEU A 34 -18.31 8.21 -14.06
CA LEU A 34 -17.17 8.58 -13.21
C LEU A 34 -16.22 7.41 -12.97
N GLN A 35 -16.69 6.16 -13.06
CA GLN A 35 -15.82 4.99 -12.95
C GLN A 35 -14.82 4.94 -14.10
N PHE A 36 -15.20 5.40 -15.29
CA PHE A 36 -14.27 5.51 -16.42
C PHE A 36 -13.19 6.57 -16.16
N ILE A 37 -13.54 7.68 -15.50
CA ILE A 37 -12.56 8.69 -15.08
C ILE A 37 -11.63 8.12 -14.00
N ALA A 38 -12.17 7.43 -13.00
CA ALA A 38 -11.38 6.75 -11.96
C ALA A 38 -10.38 5.78 -12.57
N PHE A 39 -10.82 5.03 -13.58
CA PHE A 39 -9.99 4.11 -14.35
C PHE A 39 -8.83 4.82 -15.08
N ILE A 40 -9.07 5.97 -15.72
CA ILE A 40 -8.01 6.77 -16.34
C ILE A 40 -6.98 7.21 -15.29
N TYR A 41 -7.44 7.71 -14.13
CA TYR A 41 -6.56 8.13 -13.04
C TYR A 41 -5.73 6.98 -12.47
N LEU A 42 -6.30 5.78 -12.39
CA LEU A 42 -5.59 4.57 -11.98
C LEU A 42 -4.45 4.22 -12.95
N LEU A 43 -4.70 4.30 -14.27
CA LEU A 43 -3.64 4.11 -15.28
C LEU A 43 -2.53 5.17 -15.16
N LEU A 44 -2.90 6.43 -14.91
CA LEU A 44 -1.92 7.51 -14.67
C LEU A 44 -1.09 7.25 -13.41
N ALA A 45 -1.70 6.73 -12.34
CA ALA A 45 -1.01 6.35 -11.11
C ALA A 45 0.06 5.27 -11.39
N ILE A 46 -0.29 4.20 -12.11
CA ILE A 46 0.64 3.14 -12.49
C ILE A 46 1.77 3.68 -13.38
N GLY A 47 1.48 4.68 -14.21
CA GLY A 47 2.50 5.39 -15.00
C GLY A 47 3.60 6.00 -14.13
N LYS A 48 3.29 6.47 -12.92
CA LYS A 48 4.29 6.98 -11.96
C LYS A 48 5.12 5.85 -11.36
N ILE A 49 4.50 4.71 -11.05
CA ILE A 49 5.22 3.51 -10.59
C ILE A 49 6.16 2.97 -11.66
N LYS A 50 5.80 3.07 -12.96
CA LYS A 50 6.72 2.72 -14.06
C LYS A 50 8.00 3.55 -14.01
N LYS A 51 7.90 4.86 -13.72
CA LYS A 51 9.05 5.76 -13.61
C LYS A 51 9.89 5.42 -12.38
N ALA A 52 9.26 5.23 -11.23
CA ALA A 52 9.94 4.78 -10.01
C ALA A 52 10.70 3.45 -10.23
N ASN A 53 10.09 2.51 -10.95
CA ASN A 53 10.74 1.24 -11.29
C ASN A 53 11.91 1.38 -12.28
N TYR A 54 11.87 2.37 -13.17
CA TYR A 54 12.96 2.62 -14.12
C TYR A 54 14.22 3.06 -13.36
N ASP A 55 14.05 3.92 -12.36
CA ASP A 55 15.17 4.41 -11.53
C ASP A 55 15.64 3.35 -10.53
N LEU A 56 14.71 2.66 -9.85
CA LEU A 56 15.05 1.67 -8.81
C LEU A 56 15.44 0.29 -9.35
N ASN A 57 15.08 -0.03 -10.60
CA ASN A 57 15.21 -1.37 -11.20
C ASN A 57 14.71 -2.51 -10.28
N ASN A 58 13.61 -2.30 -9.56
CA ASN A 58 13.13 -3.23 -8.54
C ASN A 58 12.17 -4.30 -9.13
N PRO A 59 12.41 -5.61 -8.92
CA PRO A 59 11.57 -6.66 -9.51
C PRO A 59 10.10 -6.62 -9.03
N HIS A 60 9.84 -6.22 -7.79
CA HIS A 60 8.48 -6.14 -7.24
C HIS A 60 7.64 -5.06 -7.90
N LEU A 61 8.19 -3.86 -8.14
CA LEU A 61 7.46 -2.79 -8.85
C LEU A 61 7.18 -3.16 -10.31
N ARG A 62 8.13 -3.82 -10.98
CA ARG A 62 7.95 -4.35 -12.34
C ARG A 62 6.82 -5.39 -12.38
N ASN A 63 6.83 -6.34 -11.42
CA ASN A 63 5.81 -7.38 -11.31
C ASN A 63 4.45 -6.81 -10.96
N PHE A 64 4.36 -5.89 -10.00
CA PHE A 64 3.14 -5.17 -9.65
C PHE A 64 2.53 -4.53 -10.89
N ARG A 65 3.30 -3.71 -11.62
CA ARG A 65 2.81 -3.04 -12.83
C ARG A 65 2.31 -4.03 -13.88
N SER A 66 3.09 -5.05 -14.19
CA SER A 66 2.74 -6.02 -15.23
C SER A 66 1.46 -6.78 -14.88
N LYS A 67 1.41 -7.38 -13.68
CA LYS A 67 0.25 -8.15 -13.19
C LYS A 67 -1.00 -7.29 -13.05
N PHE A 68 -0.84 -6.04 -12.58
CA PHE A 68 -1.95 -5.11 -12.46
C PHE A 68 -2.57 -4.76 -13.81
N ILE A 69 -1.73 -4.40 -14.80
CA ILE A 69 -2.18 -4.09 -16.15
C ILE A 69 -2.84 -5.31 -16.80
N SER A 70 -2.26 -6.50 -16.66
CA SER A 70 -2.86 -7.75 -17.16
C SER A 70 -4.22 -8.04 -16.51
N SER A 71 -4.33 -7.93 -15.18
CA SER A 71 -5.60 -8.09 -14.46
C SER A 71 -6.66 -7.13 -15.00
N LEU A 72 -6.28 -5.88 -15.22
CA LEU A 72 -7.17 -4.82 -15.70
C LEU A 72 -7.66 -5.08 -17.13
N PHE A 73 -6.80 -5.51 -18.05
CA PHE A 73 -7.23 -5.89 -19.41
C PHE A 73 -8.18 -7.08 -19.40
N ILE A 74 -7.89 -8.12 -18.60
CA ILE A 74 -8.75 -9.29 -18.47
C ILE A 74 -10.12 -8.91 -17.89
N ARG A 75 -10.17 -8.00 -16.91
CA ARG A 75 -11.44 -7.46 -16.38
C ARG A 75 -12.25 -6.73 -17.44
N ILE A 76 -11.63 -5.89 -18.27
CA ILE A 76 -12.34 -5.19 -19.36
C ILE A 76 -12.95 -6.18 -20.34
N ILE A 77 -12.18 -7.19 -20.76
CA ILE A 77 -12.67 -8.25 -21.65
C ILE A 77 -13.85 -8.99 -21.01
N GLY A 78 -13.71 -9.39 -19.74
CA GLY A 78 -14.79 -10.04 -18.98
C GLY A 78 -16.05 -9.19 -18.89
N THR A 79 -15.92 -7.89 -18.60
CA THR A 79 -17.08 -6.97 -18.55
C THR A 79 -17.75 -6.81 -19.91
N ILE A 80 -16.99 -6.74 -21.01
CA ILE A 80 -17.56 -6.66 -22.36
C ILE A 80 -18.34 -7.95 -22.68
N LEU A 81 -17.76 -9.12 -22.39
CA LEU A 81 -18.44 -10.41 -22.58
C LEU A 81 -19.74 -10.49 -21.76
N TRP A 82 -19.71 -10.05 -20.50
CA TRP A 82 -20.89 -9.99 -19.63
C TRP A 82 -21.99 -9.10 -20.20
N VAL A 83 -21.63 -7.91 -20.71
CA VAL A 83 -22.60 -6.99 -21.34
C VAL A 83 -23.19 -7.60 -22.61
N LEU A 84 -22.38 -8.28 -23.43
CA LEU A 84 -22.86 -8.95 -24.64
C LEU A 84 -23.77 -10.15 -24.30
N LEU A 85 -23.40 -10.95 -23.29
CA LEU A 85 -24.21 -12.08 -22.83
C LEU A 85 -25.55 -11.61 -22.29
N THR A 86 -25.56 -10.58 -21.44
CA THR A 86 -26.79 -10.00 -20.89
C THR A 86 -27.67 -9.40 -21.99
N ALA A 87 -27.11 -8.66 -22.94
CA ALA A 87 -27.84 -8.15 -24.10
C ALA A 87 -28.43 -9.29 -24.95
N PHE A 88 -27.67 -10.36 -25.18
CA PHE A 88 -28.13 -11.54 -25.91
C PHE A 88 -29.28 -12.24 -25.19
N VAL A 89 -29.16 -12.46 -23.87
CA VAL A 89 -30.24 -13.05 -23.05
C VAL A 89 -31.49 -12.16 -23.13
N VAL A 90 -31.35 -10.85 -22.91
CA VAL A 90 -32.47 -9.90 -23.01
C VAL A 90 -33.14 -9.95 -24.39
N PHE A 91 -32.34 -9.96 -25.46
CA PHE A 91 -32.84 -10.09 -26.83
C PHE A 91 -33.65 -11.37 -27.05
N LEU A 92 -33.15 -12.51 -26.55
CA LEU A 92 -33.85 -13.80 -26.62
C LEU A 92 -35.17 -13.83 -25.85
N PHE A 93 -35.28 -13.11 -24.73
CA PHE A 93 -36.51 -13.07 -23.93
C PHE A 93 -37.50 -12.00 -24.39
N ILE A 94 -37.03 -10.88 -24.94
CA ILE A 94 -37.91 -9.76 -25.35
C ILE A 94 -38.47 -9.96 -26.75
N LEU A 95 -37.66 -10.39 -27.74
CA LEU A 95 -38.11 -10.47 -29.13
C LEU A 95 -39.29 -11.43 -29.36
N PRO A 96 -39.30 -12.66 -28.82
CA PRO A 96 -40.43 -13.57 -29.02
C PRO A 96 -41.72 -13.03 -28.40
N ASN A 97 -41.62 -12.35 -27.25
CA ASN A 97 -42.75 -11.69 -26.60
C ASN A 97 -43.30 -10.51 -27.42
N PHE A 98 -42.46 -9.84 -28.21
CA PHE A 98 -42.89 -8.75 -29.08
C PHE A 98 -43.64 -9.27 -30.32
N GLY A 99 -43.23 -10.42 -30.86
CA GLY A 99 -43.90 -11.07 -32.00
C GLY A 99 -45.30 -11.60 -31.67
N ILE A 100 -45.52 -12.12 -30.45
CA ILE A 100 -46.83 -12.61 -30.00
C ILE A 100 -47.86 -11.47 -29.84
N MET A 101 -47.42 -10.24 -29.57
CA MET A 101 -48.33 -9.09 -29.46
C MET A 101 -48.67 -8.39 -30.78
N ALA A 102 -47.87 -8.59 -31.83
CA ALA A 102 -47.92 -7.73 -33.02
C ALA A 102 -48.65 -8.31 -34.25
N GLY A 103 -49.05 -9.58 -34.28
CA GLY A 103 -49.66 -10.13 -35.48
C GLY A 103 -50.35 -11.47 -35.26
N GLU A 104 -51.49 -11.62 -35.93
CA GLU A 104 -52.36 -12.79 -35.98
C GLU A 104 -51.57 -14.09 -36.01
N PHE A 105 -51.81 -14.93 -34.99
CA PHE A 105 -51.30 -16.29 -34.93
C PHE A 105 -51.88 -17.07 -36.11
N ASP A 106 -51.13 -17.20 -37.21
CA ASP A 106 -51.49 -18.10 -38.31
C ASP A 106 -51.14 -19.54 -37.89
N PRO A 107 -52.13 -20.39 -37.57
CA PRO A 107 -51.88 -21.77 -37.14
C PRO A 107 -51.28 -22.65 -38.25
N SER A 108 -51.20 -22.15 -39.49
CA SER A 108 -50.69 -22.88 -40.66
C SER A 108 -49.16 -22.95 -40.71
N TYR A 109 -48.45 -22.11 -39.95
CA TYR A 109 -46.99 -22.16 -39.86
C TYR A 109 -46.58 -22.80 -38.53
N PRO A 110 -45.99 -24.01 -38.55
CA PRO A 110 -45.46 -24.57 -37.33
C PRO A 110 -44.31 -23.66 -36.87
N PRO A 111 -44.19 -23.37 -35.56
CA PRO A 111 -43.19 -22.44 -35.04
C PRO A 111 -41.78 -23.06 -35.19
N HIS A 112 -41.13 -22.81 -36.32
CA HIS A 112 -39.81 -23.35 -36.65
C HIS A 112 -38.68 -22.35 -36.42
N PHE A 113 -38.74 -21.51 -35.37
CA PHE A 113 -37.53 -20.83 -34.90
C PHE A 113 -36.64 -21.87 -34.19
N GLY A 114 -35.87 -22.59 -35.00
CA GLY A 114 -35.36 -23.94 -34.76
C GLY A 114 -34.12 -24.09 -33.90
N ILE A 115 -34.03 -23.37 -32.77
CA ILE A 115 -33.02 -23.70 -31.75
C ILE A 115 -33.74 -24.37 -30.57
N PRO A 116 -33.44 -25.65 -30.28
CA PRO A 116 -33.98 -26.30 -29.09
C PRO A 116 -33.60 -25.51 -27.84
N LEU A 117 -34.57 -25.31 -26.92
CA LEU A 117 -34.36 -24.59 -25.66
C LEU A 117 -33.12 -25.10 -24.89
N TRP A 118 -32.90 -26.41 -24.91
CA TRP A 118 -31.73 -27.05 -24.29
C TRP A 118 -30.40 -26.58 -24.88
N SER A 119 -30.32 -26.37 -26.19
CA SER A 119 -29.11 -25.84 -26.84
C SER A 119 -28.82 -24.42 -26.39
N MET A 120 -29.86 -23.60 -26.20
CA MET A 120 -29.72 -22.23 -25.69
C MET A 120 -29.24 -22.21 -24.24
N ILE A 121 -29.87 -23.01 -23.37
CA ILE A 121 -29.47 -23.16 -21.96
C ILE A 121 -28.01 -23.62 -21.89
N THR A 122 -27.63 -24.63 -22.68
CA THR A 122 -26.27 -25.15 -22.71
C THR A 122 -25.27 -24.06 -23.12
N ALA A 123 -25.58 -23.27 -24.16
CA ALA A 123 -24.72 -22.17 -24.59
C ALA A 123 -24.56 -21.10 -23.50
N ILE A 124 -25.64 -20.71 -22.82
CA ILE A 124 -25.60 -19.74 -21.71
C ILE A 124 -24.74 -20.28 -20.56
N VAL A 125 -24.92 -21.55 -20.16
CA VAL A 125 -24.12 -22.15 -19.09
C VAL A 125 -22.64 -22.17 -19.45
N VAL A 126 -22.29 -22.53 -20.68
CA VAL A 126 -20.88 -22.51 -21.14
C VAL A 126 -20.29 -21.11 -21.06
N LEU A 127 -21.03 -20.09 -21.51
CA LEU A 127 -20.58 -18.69 -21.45
C LEU A 127 -20.40 -18.21 -20.00
N LEU A 128 -21.33 -18.55 -19.10
CA LEU A 128 -21.20 -18.23 -17.68
C LEU A 128 -19.98 -18.89 -17.03
N VAL A 129 -19.68 -20.15 -17.38
CA VAL A 129 -18.47 -20.84 -16.89
C VAL A 129 -17.20 -20.14 -17.38
N VAL A 130 -17.15 -19.73 -18.65
CA VAL A 130 -16.02 -18.97 -19.21
C VAL A 130 -15.83 -17.64 -18.48
N GLU A 131 -16.92 -16.93 -18.20
CA GLU A 131 -16.87 -15.66 -17.45
C GLU A 131 -16.37 -15.84 -16.02
N ILE A 132 -16.82 -16.88 -15.31
CA ILE A 132 -16.32 -17.22 -13.98
C ILE A 132 -14.80 -17.45 -14.01
N ILE A 133 -14.32 -18.20 -14.99
CA ILE A 133 -12.87 -18.45 -15.16
C ILE A 133 -12.12 -17.13 -15.39
N ILE A 134 -12.62 -16.24 -16.25
CA ILE A 134 -12.03 -14.92 -16.53
C ILE A 134 -11.97 -14.07 -15.25
N ILE A 135 -13.07 -14.03 -14.48
CA ILE A 135 -13.16 -13.29 -13.22
C ILE A 135 -12.13 -13.81 -12.22
N LEU A 136 -12.03 -15.14 -12.03
CA LEU A 136 -11.08 -15.77 -11.12
C LEU A 136 -9.62 -15.47 -11.50
N ILE A 137 -9.25 -15.64 -12.77
CA ILE A 137 -7.90 -15.32 -13.26
C ILE A 137 -7.58 -13.85 -13.00
N SER A 138 -8.51 -12.94 -13.32
CA SER A 138 -8.33 -11.51 -13.09
C SER A 138 -8.14 -11.17 -11.61
N GLY A 139 -8.88 -11.85 -10.73
CA GLY A 139 -8.79 -11.71 -9.29
C GLY A 139 -7.43 -12.14 -8.75
N ILE A 140 -6.95 -13.32 -9.15
CA ILE A 140 -5.63 -13.85 -8.78
C ILE A 140 -4.51 -12.90 -9.22
N LEU A 141 -4.57 -12.39 -10.44
CA LEU A 141 -3.58 -11.42 -10.93
C LEU A 141 -3.63 -10.11 -10.13
N GLY A 142 -4.83 -9.63 -9.79
CA GLY A 142 -5.02 -8.44 -8.96
C GLY A 142 -4.44 -8.63 -7.56
N MET A 143 -4.74 -9.75 -6.90
CA MET A 143 -4.18 -10.11 -5.60
C MET A 143 -2.65 -10.14 -5.65
N THR A 144 -2.11 -10.82 -6.66
CA THR A 144 -0.66 -10.96 -6.82
C THR A 144 -0.01 -9.61 -7.10
N ALA A 145 -0.65 -8.73 -7.86
CA ALA A 145 -0.14 -7.38 -8.07
C ALA A 145 -0.01 -6.64 -6.73
N TRP A 146 -1.08 -6.56 -5.95
CA TRP A 146 -1.06 -5.84 -4.67
C TRP A 146 -0.08 -6.46 -3.65
N ASP A 147 0.10 -7.78 -3.67
CA ASP A 147 1.11 -8.47 -2.86
C ASP A 147 2.54 -8.04 -3.23
N GLU A 148 2.83 -7.85 -4.52
CA GLU A 148 4.13 -7.34 -4.97
C GLU A 148 4.37 -5.88 -4.56
N LEU A 149 3.33 -5.03 -4.63
CA LEU A 149 3.44 -3.66 -4.10
C LEU A 149 3.70 -3.68 -2.60
N LYS A 150 3.01 -4.53 -1.85
CA LYS A 150 3.21 -4.68 -0.41
C LYS A 150 4.64 -5.10 -0.08
N ARG A 151 5.16 -6.16 -0.72
CA ARG A 151 6.55 -6.63 -0.52
C ARG A 151 7.56 -5.53 -0.82
N PHE A 152 7.37 -4.79 -1.91
CA PHE A 152 8.20 -3.63 -2.21
C PHE A 152 8.20 -2.61 -1.05
N LEU A 153 7.03 -2.26 -0.53
CA LEU A 153 6.91 -1.29 0.57
C LEU A 153 7.56 -1.81 1.86
N GLU A 154 7.46 -3.11 2.14
CA GLU A 154 8.08 -3.77 3.29
C GLU A 154 9.62 -3.80 3.19
N ASP A 155 10.14 -4.18 2.03
CA ASP A 155 11.59 -4.28 1.78
C ASP A 155 12.28 -2.91 1.75
N ASN A 156 11.52 -1.85 1.48
CA ASN A 156 12.05 -0.50 1.26
C ASN A 156 11.49 0.52 2.28
N ARG A 157 11.15 0.04 3.49
CA ARG A 157 10.59 0.89 4.57
C ARG A 157 11.41 2.14 4.85
N GLU A 158 12.73 2.06 4.73
CA GLU A 158 13.67 3.15 4.96
C GLU A 158 13.51 4.35 4.01
N PHE A 159 12.90 4.18 2.83
CA PHE A 159 12.63 5.29 1.91
C PHE A 159 11.42 6.14 2.33
N PHE A 160 10.62 5.66 3.27
CA PHE A 160 9.33 6.23 3.59
C PHE A 160 9.23 6.63 5.06
N PRO A 161 8.47 7.71 5.38
CA PRO A 161 8.17 8.03 6.77
C PRO A 161 7.40 6.88 7.44
N PRO A 162 7.73 6.49 8.69
CA PRO A 162 7.15 5.31 9.36
C PRO A 162 5.61 5.29 9.35
N TRP A 163 4.98 6.42 9.67
CA TRP A 163 3.53 6.53 9.70
C TRP A 163 2.88 6.40 8.31
N THR A 164 3.58 6.79 7.25
CA THR A 164 3.04 6.75 5.89
C THR A 164 3.19 5.36 5.28
N ILE A 165 4.28 4.67 5.60
CA ILE A 165 4.58 3.35 5.03
C ILE A 165 3.70 2.25 5.63
N ASP A 166 3.46 2.28 6.95
CA ASP A 166 2.60 1.29 7.60
C ASP A 166 1.17 1.35 7.06
N ASP A 167 0.65 2.56 6.88
CA ASP A 167 -0.63 2.78 6.22
C ASP A 167 -0.64 2.25 4.78
N ALA A 168 0.40 2.55 3.98
CA ALA A 168 0.45 2.12 2.59
C ALA A 168 0.53 0.59 2.46
N ILE A 169 1.28 -0.09 3.34
CA ILE A 169 1.36 -1.55 3.43
C ILE A 169 0.00 -2.14 3.76
N GLU A 170 -0.67 -1.61 4.77
CA GLU A 170 -2.02 -2.06 5.14
C GLU A 170 -3.03 -1.78 4.02
N GLY A 171 -2.88 -0.66 3.32
CA GLY A 171 -3.66 -0.30 2.14
C GLY A 171 -3.50 -1.32 1.01
N ALA A 172 -2.26 -1.75 0.73
CA ALA A 172 -1.99 -2.79 -0.27
C ALA A 172 -2.61 -4.14 0.13
N GLU A 173 -2.56 -4.51 1.42
CA GLU A 173 -3.22 -5.73 1.93
C GLU A 173 -4.75 -5.66 1.78
N ASN A 174 -5.34 -4.50 2.07
CA ASN A 174 -6.77 -4.28 1.86
C ASN A 174 -7.16 -4.40 0.37
N LEU A 175 -6.32 -3.92 -0.55
CA LEU A 175 -6.57 -4.02 -2.00
C LEU A 175 -6.38 -5.44 -2.55
N LYS A 176 -5.45 -6.21 -1.97
CA LYS A 176 -5.31 -7.64 -2.20
C LYS A 176 -6.58 -8.38 -1.75
N THR A 177 -7.05 -8.10 -0.54
CA THR A 177 -8.29 -8.68 0.01
C THR A 177 -9.50 -8.30 -0.83
N ALA A 178 -9.62 -7.04 -1.25
CA ALA A 178 -10.66 -6.58 -2.17
C ALA A 178 -10.63 -7.35 -3.49
N SER A 179 -9.44 -7.56 -4.06
CA SER A 179 -9.28 -8.30 -5.33
C SER A 179 -9.72 -9.76 -5.20
N PHE A 180 -9.48 -10.38 -4.04
CA PHE A 180 -10.00 -11.71 -3.72
C PHE A 180 -11.53 -11.71 -3.60
N LEU A 181 -12.10 -10.78 -2.84
CA LEU A 181 -13.55 -10.68 -2.64
C LEU A 181 -14.30 -10.41 -3.95
N TYR A 182 -13.72 -9.63 -4.86
CA TYR A 182 -14.26 -9.46 -6.21
C TYR A 182 -14.19 -10.74 -7.05
N ALA A 183 -13.17 -11.58 -6.88
CA ALA A 183 -13.06 -12.85 -7.59
C ALA A 183 -14.20 -13.81 -7.24
N ILE A 184 -14.67 -13.75 -5.98
CA ILE A 184 -15.84 -14.49 -5.49
C ILE A 184 -17.12 -13.63 -5.48
N GLY A 185 -17.11 -12.51 -6.18
CA GLY A 185 -18.16 -11.49 -6.19
C GLY A 185 -19.47 -11.92 -6.87
N PHE A 186 -19.58 -13.17 -7.35
CA PHE A 186 -20.86 -13.76 -7.74
C PHE A 186 -21.85 -13.82 -6.57
N LEU A 187 -21.35 -13.68 -5.33
CA LEU A 187 -22.12 -13.47 -4.12
C LEU A 187 -22.25 -11.97 -3.81
N ILE A 188 -23.46 -11.49 -3.53
CA ILE A 188 -23.76 -10.07 -3.26
C ILE A 188 -22.99 -9.54 -2.04
N ILE A 189 -22.88 -10.33 -0.97
CA ILE A 189 -22.23 -9.88 0.28
C ILE A 189 -20.72 -9.65 0.08
N PRO A 190 -19.92 -10.60 -0.46
CA PRO A 190 -18.52 -10.36 -0.83
C PRO A 190 -18.30 -9.16 -1.74
N LEU A 191 -19.22 -8.87 -2.66
CA LEU A 191 -19.13 -7.69 -3.53
C LEU A 191 -19.14 -6.38 -2.72
N ILE A 192 -20.06 -6.25 -1.75
CA ILE A 192 -20.16 -5.07 -0.89
C ILE A 192 -18.92 -4.95 0.02
N ILE A 193 -18.51 -6.05 0.64
CA ILE A 193 -17.32 -6.06 1.52
C ILE A 193 -16.07 -5.72 0.70
N GLY A 194 -15.93 -6.30 -0.49
CA GLY A 194 -14.82 -6.03 -1.41
C GLY A 194 -14.72 -4.57 -1.79
N LEU A 195 -15.85 -3.90 -2.03
CA LEU A 195 -15.92 -2.46 -2.30
C LEU A 195 -15.41 -1.62 -1.12
N ILE A 196 -15.79 -1.97 0.11
CA ILE A 196 -15.32 -1.28 1.32
C ILE A 196 -13.80 -1.41 1.45
N PHE A 197 -13.27 -2.64 1.33
CA PHE A 197 -11.82 -2.89 1.37
C PHE A 197 -11.08 -2.16 0.25
N GLN A 198 -11.67 -2.07 -0.95
CA GLN A 198 -11.08 -1.35 -2.06
C GLN A 198 -10.94 0.14 -1.75
N ILE A 199 -12.00 0.78 -1.28
CA ILE A 199 -12.02 2.21 -0.94
C ILE A 199 -11.02 2.49 0.20
N MET A 200 -11.08 1.71 1.29
CA MET A 200 -10.14 1.83 2.41
C MET A 200 -8.69 1.67 1.94
N GLY A 201 -8.43 0.66 1.11
CA GLY A 201 -7.13 0.40 0.53
C GLY A 201 -6.60 1.56 -0.30
N TYR A 202 -7.43 2.14 -1.17
CA TYR A 202 -7.03 3.32 -1.95
C TYR A 202 -6.69 4.53 -1.09
N PHE A 203 -7.49 4.83 -0.05
CA PHE A 203 -7.16 5.94 0.86
C PHE A 203 -5.89 5.72 1.65
N LYS A 204 -5.64 4.48 2.09
CA LYS A 204 -4.42 4.14 2.83
C LYS A 204 -3.17 4.24 1.95
N VAL A 205 -3.19 3.69 0.74
CA VAL A 205 -2.11 3.87 -0.24
C VAL A 205 -1.94 5.34 -0.65
N ALA A 206 -3.03 6.11 -0.72
CA ALA A 206 -2.98 7.53 -1.04
C ALA A 206 -2.18 8.39 -0.05
N LYS A 207 -1.94 7.91 1.18
CA LYS A 207 -1.11 8.61 2.17
C LYS A 207 0.33 8.78 1.71
N LEU A 208 0.82 8.00 0.73
CA LEU A 208 2.10 8.22 0.05
C LEU A 208 2.24 9.64 -0.54
N ARG A 209 1.14 10.37 -0.76
CA ARG A 209 1.19 11.78 -1.18
C ARG A 209 1.90 12.71 -0.18
N ASN A 210 2.03 12.30 1.08
CA ASN A 210 2.54 13.12 2.17
C ASN A 210 4.06 12.94 2.41
N ILE A 211 4.75 12.08 1.66
CA ILE A 211 6.18 11.75 1.86
C ILE A 211 7.08 12.99 1.94
N ASN A 212 6.85 13.98 1.06
CA ASN A 212 7.68 15.19 1.02
C ASN A 212 7.43 16.16 2.18
N HIS A 213 6.24 16.16 2.78
CA HIS A 213 5.94 17.03 3.93
C HIS A 213 6.70 16.54 5.18
N SER A 214 6.83 15.22 5.31
CA SER A 214 7.52 14.55 6.41
C SER A 214 9.02 14.80 6.42
N TYR A 215 9.69 14.66 5.26
CA TYR A 215 11.15 14.83 5.18
C TYR A 215 11.58 16.26 5.55
N MET A 216 10.75 17.26 5.25
CA MET A 216 11.01 18.65 5.61
C MET A 216 10.81 18.93 7.11
N GLN A 217 9.86 18.25 7.75
CA GLN A 217 9.57 18.45 9.17
C GLN A 217 10.61 17.80 10.08
N THR A 218 10.99 16.54 9.80
CA THR A 218 12.07 15.87 10.55
C THR A 218 13.42 16.56 10.34
N ARG A 219 13.67 17.14 9.15
CA ARG A 219 14.83 18.01 8.93
C ARG A 219 14.82 19.23 9.84
N LYS A 220 13.71 19.97 9.88
CA LYS A 220 13.61 21.19 10.68
C LYS A 220 13.88 20.91 12.16
N GLU A 221 13.29 19.85 12.71
CA GLU A 221 13.56 19.42 14.09
C GLU A 221 15.03 18.98 14.30
N SER A 222 15.69 18.40 13.30
CA SER A 222 17.11 18.05 13.40
C SER A 222 18.07 19.25 13.34
N TYR A 223 17.66 20.37 12.72
CA TYR A 223 18.47 21.59 12.62
C TYR A 223 18.11 22.64 13.68
N GLU A 224 16.95 22.51 14.30
CA GLU A 224 16.56 23.24 15.52
C GLU A 224 17.11 22.51 16.76
N TYR A 225 18.39 22.12 16.71
CA TYR A 225 19.16 21.74 17.88
C TYR A 225 19.48 23.02 18.66
N GLU A 226 19.12 23.01 19.94
CA GLU A 226 19.17 24.12 20.90
C GLU A 226 20.39 25.04 20.71
N PRO A 227 20.21 26.38 20.78
CA PRO A 227 21.34 27.25 21.04
C PRO A 227 21.99 26.77 22.34
N ARG A 228 23.23 26.26 22.25
CA ARG A 228 24.04 26.05 23.45
C ARG A 228 24.11 27.38 24.16
N GLU A 229 23.37 27.49 25.25
CA GLU A 229 23.56 28.53 26.24
C GLU A 229 25.03 28.41 26.68
N TYR A 230 25.86 29.33 26.22
CA TYR A 230 27.27 29.42 26.60
C TYR A 230 27.29 29.65 28.11
N ARG A 231 27.42 28.56 28.87
CA ARG A 231 27.59 28.62 30.32
C ARG A 231 28.94 29.29 30.59
N THR A 232 28.89 30.58 30.92
CA THR A 232 30.05 31.37 31.34
C THR A 232 30.74 30.63 32.50
N PRO A 233 32.07 30.43 32.47
CA PRO A 233 32.79 29.81 33.58
C PRO A 233 32.56 30.61 34.87
N GLN A 234 31.83 30.01 35.81
CA GLN A 234 31.67 30.60 37.14
C GLN A 234 33.01 30.58 37.87
N HIS A 235 33.38 31.76 38.34
CA HIS A 235 34.54 32.07 39.13
C HIS A 235 34.67 31.12 40.32
N VAL A 236 35.84 30.48 40.42
CA VAL A 236 36.34 29.76 41.59
C VAL A 236 36.24 30.67 42.83
N LYS A 237 35.54 30.21 43.88
CA LYS A 237 35.67 30.73 45.23
C LYS A 237 36.26 29.66 46.15
N THR A 238 37.29 30.10 46.85
CA THR A 238 38.17 29.46 47.84
C THR A 238 37.45 29.08 49.16
N PRO A 239 38.12 28.34 50.08
CA PRO A 239 37.52 27.40 51.02
C PRO A 239 37.09 28.00 52.37
N HIS A 240 36.16 27.32 53.05
CA HIS A 240 35.89 27.56 54.47
C HIS A 240 35.70 26.28 55.30
N LYS A 241 36.06 26.45 56.57
CA LYS A 241 36.51 25.52 57.62
C LYS A 241 35.42 24.57 58.21
N PRO A 242 35.84 23.56 59.01
CA PRO A 242 35.05 22.42 59.48
C PRO A 242 34.17 22.68 60.71
N GLN A 243 33.07 21.92 60.80
CA GLN A 243 32.31 21.67 62.03
C GLN A 243 32.03 20.17 62.21
N GLU A 244 32.24 19.73 63.45
CA GLU A 244 32.23 18.38 64.02
C GLU A 244 30.84 18.09 64.70
N PRO A 245 30.63 16.95 65.38
CA PRO A 245 30.22 15.64 64.86
C PRO A 245 28.74 15.31 65.19
N ARG A 246 28.12 14.41 64.41
CA ARG A 246 26.95 13.65 64.87
C ARG A 246 27.19 12.15 64.64
N GLN A 247 27.37 11.45 65.75
CA GLN A 247 27.38 9.99 65.87
C GLN A 247 26.01 9.42 65.42
N ASP A 248 26.01 8.44 64.52
CA ASP A 248 25.74 7.04 64.89
C ASP A 248 25.46 6.15 63.67
N ARG A 249 25.97 4.91 63.81
CA ARG A 249 25.55 3.67 63.15
C ARG A 249 26.32 3.21 61.90
N TYR A 250 27.38 2.48 62.23
CA TYR A 250 28.12 1.48 61.45
C TYR A 250 27.27 0.57 60.54
N ARG A 251 27.69 0.44 59.27
CA ARG A 251 28.01 -0.87 58.68
C ARG A 251 29.09 -0.72 57.59
N THR A 252 30.21 -1.39 57.84
CA THR A 252 31.46 -1.44 57.07
C THR A 252 31.38 -2.36 55.84
N ILE A 253 32.34 -2.17 54.92
CA ILE A 253 32.94 -3.08 53.91
C ILE A 253 32.56 -2.68 52.47
N LYS A 254 33.45 -2.36 51.52
CA LYS A 254 34.93 -2.23 51.43
C LYS A 254 35.24 -1.61 50.06
N ASP A 255 36.35 -0.87 50.02
CA ASP A 255 37.30 -0.69 48.90
C ASP A 255 36.88 0.06 47.60
N GLN A 256 37.35 1.30 47.57
CA GLN A 256 37.74 2.13 46.40
C GLN A 256 38.91 1.46 45.61
N PRO A 257 39.23 1.83 44.35
CA PRO A 257 39.58 3.20 44.01
C PRO A 257 38.97 3.77 42.72
N GLU A 258 38.98 5.09 42.78
CA GLU A 258 38.71 6.11 41.80
C GLU A 258 39.77 6.13 40.68
N THR A 259 39.31 6.25 39.44
CA THR A 259 40.09 6.89 38.37
C THR A 259 39.15 7.65 37.44
N GLU A 260 39.23 8.97 37.56
CA GLU A 260 38.86 9.90 36.50
C GLU A 260 39.59 9.52 35.21
N GLN A 261 38.85 9.38 34.12
CA GLN A 261 39.31 9.75 32.79
C GLN A 261 38.09 10.00 31.90
N THR A 262 37.86 11.29 31.64
CA THR A 262 37.06 11.81 30.53
C THR A 262 37.48 11.11 29.23
N SER A 263 36.66 10.17 28.76
CA SER A 263 36.80 9.59 27.43
C SER A 263 35.49 9.80 26.66
N GLY A 264 35.61 10.33 25.44
CA GLY A 264 34.50 10.69 24.58
C GLY A 264 33.51 9.53 24.46
N MET A 265 32.21 9.84 24.61
CA MET A 265 31.16 8.85 24.40
C MET A 265 31.15 8.43 22.93
N ASN A 266 31.72 7.27 22.63
CA ASN A 266 31.70 6.68 21.31
C ASN A 266 30.44 5.82 21.14
N TYR A 267 29.83 5.89 19.96
CA TYR A 267 28.68 5.06 19.57
C TYR A 267 29.12 4.10 18.46
N CYS A 268 28.57 2.88 18.45
CA CYS A 268 28.86 1.92 17.39
C CYS A 268 28.29 2.43 16.05
N TYR A 269 29.13 2.58 15.03
CA TYR A 269 28.69 3.02 13.70
C TYR A 269 27.81 2.00 12.97
N SER A 270 27.77 0.75 13.43
CA SER A 270 26.99 -0.32 12.80
C SER A 270 25.59 -0.49 13.38
N CYS A 271 25.40 -0.28 14.69
CA CYS A 271 24.10 -0.53 15.36
C CYS A 271 23.62 0.64 16.24
N GLY A 272 24.45 1.66 16.45
CA GLY A 272 24.11 2.82 17.28
C GLY A 272 24.20 2.59 18.79
N ASN A 273 24.59 1.40 19.26
CA ASN A 273 24.68 1.16 20.70
C ASN A 273 25.84 1.93 21.36
N ARG A 274 25.66 2.30 22.63
CA ARG A 274 26.62 3.09 23.41
C ARG A 274 27.79 2.21 23.85
N LEU A 275 29.02 2.63 23.52
CA LEU A 275 30.22 1.86 23.83
C LEU A 275 30.75 2.25 25.21
N ARG A 276 31.18 1.26 25.99
CA ARG A 276 31.84 1.46 27.28
C ARG A 276 33.36 1.46 27.10
N GLY A 277 33.91 2.60 26.69
CA GLY A 277 35.37 2.79 26.60
C GLY A 277 36.01 2.19 25.35
N ASN A 278 37.29 1.78 25.47
CA ASN A 278 38.15 1.34 24.36
C ASN A 278 37.94 -0.13 23.97
N GLU A 279 36.68 -0.55 23.78
CA GLU A 279 36.35 -1.89 23.31
C GLU A 279 36.71 -2.03 21.81
N ARG A 280 37.32 -3.15 21.40
CA ARG A 280 37.64 -3.44 19.98
C ARG A 280 36.45 -3.93 19.16
N PHE A 281 35.39 -4.38 19.83
CA PHE A 281 34.19 -4.94 19.20
C PHE A 281 32.95 -4.48 19.95
N CYS A 282 31.84 -4.25 19.23
CA CYS A 282 30.56 -3.93 19.85
C CYS A 282 29.95 -5.17 20.50
N SER A 283 29.58 -5.06 21.78
CA SER A 283 28.96 -6.13 22.56
C SER A 283 27.56 -6.56 22.10
N GLU A 284 26.83 -5.69 21.40
CA GLU A 284 25.47 -6.02 20.90
C GLU A 284 25.48 -6.63 19.50
N CYS A 285 26.29 -6.10 18.57
CA CYS A 285 26.24 -6.51 17.16
C CYS A 285 27.51 -7.20 16.65
N GLY A 286 28.58 -7.24 17.43
CA GLY A 286 29.85 -7.87 17.06
C GLY A 286 30.72 -7.08 16.06
N ALA A 287 30.32 -5.87 15.67
CA ALA A 287 31.09 -5.06 14.72
C ALA A 287 32.45 -4.62 15.31
N GLN A 288 33.52 -4.75 14.52
CA GLN A 288 34.88 -4.35 14.89
C GLN A 288 35.03 -2.82 14.83
N LEU A 289 35.45 -2.21 15.93
CA LEU A 289 35.64 -0.77 16.05
C LEU A 289 37.06 -0.44 15.59
N ARG A 290 37.20 0.45 14.58
CA ARG A 290 38.52 0.89 14.10
C ARG A 290 39.21 1.72 15.18
N GLU A 291 40.47 1.38 15.48
CA GLU A 291 41.37 2.15 16.36
C GLU A 291 41.58 3.59 15.84
#